data_AF-A0A8J7B8V3-F1
#
_entry.id   AF-A0A8J7B8V3-F1
#
_cell.length_a   1.000
_cell.length_b   1.000
_cell.length_c   1.000
_cell.angle_alpha   90.00
_cell.angle_beta   90.00
_cell.angle_gamma   90.00
#
_symmetry.space_group_name_H-M   'P 1'
#
loop_
_entity.id
_entity.type
_entity.pdbx_description
1 polymer ?
#
loop_
_entity_poly.entity_id
_entity_poly.type
_entity_poly.pdbx_seq_one_letter_code
_entity_poly.pdbx_strand_id
1 'polypeptide(L)'
;MIDPIDFNVEEGESPLKKIRELLGVSQEEFGRRIGVSGQTVSRWERGIWPATFTLAQIRALRREIKALGLDLDDIPDDLGPRKAQTQN
;
A
#
# COMPACT_ATOMS: atom_id res chain seq x y z
N MET A 1 -18.88 6.67 14.45
CA MET A 1 -18.68 6.10 13.11
C MET A 1 -17.42 6.77 12.62
N ILE A 2 -16.31 6.05 12.49
CA ILE A 2 -15.10 6.63 11.89
C ILE A 2 -15.45 6.72 10.41
N ASP A 3 -15.52 7.93 9.86
CA ASP A 3 -15.69 8.11 8.43
C ASP A 3 -14.57 7.33 7.72
N PRO A 4 -14.88 6.55 6.67
CA PRO A 4 -13.86 5.85 5.91
C PRO A 4 -12.75 6.84 5.56
N ILE A 5 -11.50 6.49 5.84
CA ILE A 5 -10.37 7.33 5.45
C ILE A 5 -10.47 7.47 3.94
N ASP A 6 -10.79 8.68 3.46
CA ASP A 6 -10.80 8.96 2.03
C ASP A 6 -9.36 8.74 1.53
N PHE A 7 -9.16 7.61 0.87
CA PHE A 7 -7.84 7.13 0.48
C PHE A 7 -7.38 7.85 -0.78
N ASN A 8 -7.28 9.18 -0.71
CA ASN A 8 -6.77 10.00 -1.79
C ASN A 8 -5.24 10.07 -1.71
N VAL A 9 -4.56 9.44 -2.67
CA VAL A 9 -3.09 9.42 -2.76
C VAL A 9 -2.65 10.51 -3.72
N GLU A 10 -1.80 11.42 -3.25
CA GLU A 10 -1.29 12.51 -4.08
C GLU A 10 -0.49 11.98 -5.28
N GLU A 11 -0.35 12.80 -6.32
CA GLU A 11 0.46 12.45 -7.48
C GLU A 11 1.91 12.17 -7.06
N GLY A 12 2.49 11.08 -7.57
CA GLY A 12 3.83 10.62 -7.22
C GLY A 12 3.93 9.88 -5.89
N GLU A 13 2.87 9.84 -5.07
CA GLU A 13 2.83 9.06 -3.84
C GLU A 13 2.37 7.62 -4.12
N SER A 14 2.98 6.66 -3.42
CA SER A 14 2.58 5.25 -3.48
C SER A 14 1.48 4.97 -2.46
N PRO A 15 0.34 4.38 -2.85
CA PRO A 15 -0.66 3.84 -1.94
C PRO A 15 -0.06 2.93 -0.86
N LEU A 16 0.89 2.06 -1.24
CA LEU A 16 1.56 1.17 -0.30
C LEU A 16 2.33 1.95 0.78
N LYS A 17 3.03 3.01 0.35
CA LYS A 17 3.74 3.91 1.25
C LYS A 17 2.78 4.60 2.22
N LYS A 18 1.66 5.14 1.72
CA LYS A 18 0.66 5.80 2.56
C LYS A 18 0.09 4.86 3.63
N ILE A 19 -0.28 3.63 3.26
CA ILE A 19 -0.74 2.60 4.20
C ILE A 19 0.31 2.35 5.28
N ARG A 20 1.57 2.14 4.88
CA ARG A 20 2.67 1.90 5.81
C ARG A 20 2.87 3.06 6.80
N GLU A 21 2.79 4.29 6.31
CA GLU A 21 2.98 5.49 7.13
C GLU A 21 1.81 5.72 8.09
N LEU A 22 0.58 5.44 7.67
CA LEU A 22 -0.60 5.44 8.55
C LEU A 22 -0.50 4.38 9.65
N LEU A 23 0.12 3.23 9.38
CA LEU A 23 0.43 2.20 10.38
C LEU A 23 1.60 2.58 11.29
N GLY A 24 2.36 3.63 10.97
CA GLY A 24 3.51 4.09 11.76
C GLY A 24 4.69 3.12 11.76
N VAL A 25 4.87 2.32 10.71
CA VAL A 25 5.92 1.28 10.65
C VAL A 25 6.96 1.53 9.55
N SER A 26 8.15 0.95 9.73
CA SER A 26 9.22 1.00 8.72
C SER A 26 8.93 0.05 7.54
N GLN A 27 9.63 0.23 6.41
CA GLN A 27 9.52 -0.68 5.26
C GLN A 27 9.89 -2.13 5.63
N GLU A 28 10.87 -2.29 6.51
CA GLU A 28 11.32 -3.61 6.98
C GLU A 28 10.25 -4.29 7.82
N GLU A 29 9.65 -3.57 8.77
CA GLU A 29 8.58 -4.09 9.62
C GLU A 29 7.33 -4.39 8.80
N PHE A 30 6.94 -3.49 7.91
CA PHE A 30 5.80 -3.72 7.02
C PHE A 30 6.00 -4.94 6.13
N GLY A 31 7.19 -5.07 5.54
CA GLY A 31 7.57 -6.24 4.76
C GLY A 31 7.40 -7.53 5.54
N ARG A 32 7.93 -7.59 6.78
CA ARG A 32 7.76 -8.76 7.66
C ARG A 32 6.29 -9.11 7.88
N ARG A 33 5.45 -8.12 8.19
CA ARG A 33 4.01 -8.33 8.46
C ARG A 33 3.26 -8.90 7.26
N ILE A 34 3.59 -8.43 6.05
CA ILE A 34 2.95 -8.90 4.82
C ILE A 34 3.67 -10.08 4.16
N GLY A 35 4.80 -10.55 4.72
CA GLY A 35 5.53 -11.73 4.23
C GLY A 35 6.45 -11.48 3.04
N VAL A 36 7.12 -10.32 2.98
CA VAL A 36 8.18 -9.98 2.02
C VAL A 36 9.36 -9.30 2.71
N SER A 37 10.44 -9.04 1.97
CA SER A 37 11.55 -8.24 2.49
C SER A 37 11.23 -6.74 2.48
N GLY A 38 11.84 -5.95 3.37
CA GLY A 38 11.75 -4.48 3.30
C GLY A 38 12.30 -3.90 1.99
N GLN A 39 13.29 -4.56 1.36
CA GLN A 39 13.78 -4.17 0.04
C GLN A 39 12.71 -4.35 -1.05
N THR A 40 11.89 -5.39 -0.97
CA THR A 40 10.76 -5.61 -1.87
C THR A 40 9.76 -4.46 -1.75
N VAL A 41 9.37 -4.11 -0.51
CA VAL A 41 8.50 -2.95 -0.23
C VAL A 41 9.10 -1.66 -0.81
N SER A 42 10.38 -1.40 -0.55
CA SER A 42 11.09 -0.23 -1.08
C SER A 42 11.04 -0.15 -2.62
N ARG A 43 11.13 -1.28 -3.33
CA ARG A 43 11.05 -1.30 -4.79
C ARG A 43 9.62 -1.04 -5.29
N TRP A 44 8.62 -1.59 -4.61
CA TRP A 44 7.20 -1.36 -4.92
C TRP A 44 6.81 0.10 -4.70
N GLU A 45 7.17 0.68 -3.54
CA GLU A 45 6.86 2.08 -3.20
C GLU A 45 7.48 3.10 -4.16
N ARG A 46 8.57 2.73 -4.84
CA ARG A 46 9.25 3.56 -5.86
C ARG A 46 8.81 3.25 -7.29
N GLY A 47 7.92 2.27 -7.49
CA GLY A 47 7.46 1.87 -8.82
C GLY A 47 8.53 1.19 -9.67
N ILE A 48 9.61 0.68 -9.07
CA ILE A 48 10.65 -0.05 -9.79
C ILE A 48 10.08 -1.36 -10.34
N TRP A 49 9.22 -2.01 -9.56
CA TRP A 49 8.45 -3.18 -9.96
C TRP A 49 7.01 -3.03 -9.48
N PRO A 50 6.02 -3.52 -10.23
CA PRO A 50 4.65 -3.63 -9.75
C PRO A 50 4.59 -4.47 -8.47
N ALA A 51 3.74 -4.06 -7.54
CA ALA A 51 3.47 -4.85 -6.35
C ALA A 51 2.73 -6.14 -6.76
N THR A 52 3.29 -7.29 -6.40
CA THR A 52 2.69 -8.60 -6.69
C THR A 52 2.59 -9.41 -5.41
N PHE A 53 1.43 -10.03 -5.22
CA PHE A 53 1.11 -10.73 -3.98
C PHE A 53 0.65 -12.15 -4.25
N THR A 54 1.11 -13.08 -3.41
CA THR A 54 0.45 -14.37 -3.24
C THR A 54 -0.82 -14.19 -2.41
N LEU A 55 -1.73 -15.16 -2.45
CA LEU A 55 -2.97 -15.13 -1.65
C LEU A 55 -2.70 -14.98 -0.13
N ALA A 56 -1.62 -15.58 0.38
CA ALA A 56 -1.23 -15.44 1.78
C ALA A 56 -0.85 -13.99 2.13
N GLN A 57 -0.12 -13.33 1.22
CA GLN A 57 0.30 -11.94 1.39
C GLN A 57 -0.88 -10.97 1.21
N ILE A 58 -1.83 -11.25 0.30
CA ILE A 58 -3.09 -10.49 0.19
C ILE A 58 -3.86 -10.56 1.51
N ARG A 59 -3.99 -11.75 2.11
CA ARG A 59 -4.64 -11.90 3.42
C ARG A 59 -3.90 -11.16 4.53
N ALA A 60 -2.57 -11.10 4.47
CA ALA A 60 -1.77 -10.35 5.43
C ALA A 60 -1.97 -8.84 5.26
N LEU A 61 -1.86 -8.33 4.03
CA LEU A 61 -2.15 -6.93 3.71
C LEU A 61 -3.55 -6.52 4.17
N ARG A 62 -4.57 -7.35 3.89
CA ARG A 62 -5.95 -7.10 4.33
C ARG A 62 -6.08 -6.94 5.85
N ARG A 63 -5.31 -7.69 6.64
CA ARG A 63 -5.32 -7.55 8.11
C ARG A 63 -4.73 -6.21 8.55
N GLU A 64 -3.64 -5.78 7.93
CA GLU A 64 -3.01 -4.50 8.26
C GLU A 64 -3.92 -3.31 7.90
N ILE A 65 -4.52 -3.29 6.70
CA ILE A 65 -5.40 -2.18 6.28
C ILE A 65 -6.71 -2.14 7.08
N LYS A 66 -7.21 -3.30 7.56
CA LYS A 66 -8.36 -3.34 8.47
C LYS A 66 -8.08 -2.66 9.81
N ALA A 67 -6.83 -2.62 10.27
CA ALA A 67 -6.46 -1.85 11.46
C ALA A 67 -6.62 -0.33 11.25
N LEU A 68 -6.65 0.12 10.00
CA LEU A 68 -6.90 1.50 9.59
C LEU A 68 -8.40 1.77 9.28
N GLY A 69 -9.27 0.77 9.42
CA GLY A 69 -10.67 0.87 9.04
C GLY A 69 -10.93 0.77 7.53
N LEU A 70 -9.95 0.26 6.76
CA LEU A 70 -10.05 0.06 5.30
C LEU A 70 -10.24 -1.42 4.95
N ASP A 71 -10.82 -1.72 3.79
CA ASP A 71 -10.79 -3.02 3.12
C ASP A 71 -10.09 -2.93 1.75
N LEU A 72 -9.97 -4.05 1.04
CA LEU A 72 -9.30 -4.11 -0.26
C LEU A 72 -10.02 -3.27 -1.31
N ASP A 73 -11.35 -3.17 -1.20
CA ASP A 73 -12.19 -2.39 -2.13
C ASP A 73 -11.98 -0.87 -2.00
N ASP A 74 -11.36 -0.41 -0.91
CA ASP A 74 -11.07 1.02 -0.67
C ASP A 74 -9.71 1.46 -1.23
N ILE A 75 -8.92 0.52 -1.76
CA ILE A 75 -7.53 0.76 -2.17
C ILE A 75 -7.43 0.62 -3.70
N PRO A 76 -6.63 1.47 -4.37
CA PRO A 76 -6.41 1.35 -5.81
C PRO A 76 -5.71 0.03 -6.19
N ASP A 77 -5.99 -0.45 -7.40
CA ASP A 77 -5.37 -1.67 -7.96
C ASP A 77 -3.84 -1.54 -8.12
N ASP A 78 -3.34 -0.34 -8.45
CA ASP A 78 -1.91 -0.04 -8.50
C ASP A 78 -1.44 0.56 -7.17
N LEU A 79 -0.50 -0.12 -6.52
CA LEU A 79 0.08 0.29 -5.25
C LEU A 79 1.43 1.01 -5.39
N GLY A 80 1.92 1.19 -6.62
CA GLY A 80 3.09 2.02 -6.92
C GLY A 80 2.78 3.52 -6.91
N PRO A 81 3.78 4.39 -7.16
CA PRO A 81 3.57 5.83 -7.29
C PRO A 81 2.47 6.17 -8.29
N ARG A 82 1.49 6.98 -7.88
CA ARG A 82 0.43 7.44 -8.78
C ARG A 82 1.06 8.28 -9.90
N LYS A 83 0.93 7.82 -11.14
CA LYS A 83 1.39 8.57 -12.31
C LYS A 83 0.48 9.79 -12.53
N ALA A 84 1.07 10.91 -12.95
CA ALA A 84 0.33 12.01 -13.55
C ALA A 84 -0.66 11.44 -14.57
N GLN A 85 -1.95 11.73 -14.43
CA GLN A 85 -2.85 11.51 -15.54
C GLN A 85 -2.42 12.51 -16.63
N THR A 86 -1.63 12.05 -17.60
CA THR A 86 -1.45 12.81 -18.84
C THR A 86 -2.80 12.83 -19.54
N GLN A 87 -3.56 13.88 -19.26
CA GLN A 87 -4.74 14.26 -20.02
C GLN A 87 -4.26 14.52 -21.47
N ASN A 88 -4.47 13.57 -22.36
CA ASN A 88 -4.45 13.78 -23.81
C ASN A 88 -5.88 14.01 -24.29
#